data_AF-A0A9P9J3U2-F1
#
_entry.id   AF-A0A9P9J3U2-F1
#
_cell.length_a   1.000
_cell.length_b   1.000
_cell.length_c   1.000
_cell.angle_alpha   90.00
_cell.angle_beta   90.00
_cell.angle_gamma   90.00
#
_symmetry.space_group_name_H-M   'P 1'
#
loop_
_entity.id
_entity.type
_entity.pdbx_description
1 polymer ?
#
loop_
_entity_poly.entity_id
_entity_poly.type
_entity_poly.pdbx_seq_one_letter_code
_entity_poly.pdbx_strand_id
1 'polypeptide(L)'
;MGFRSRPATVYSISTDSLSLVKHTLRLLNECEACHEQCKNPKSSAQPTRLLKIDRGGKAKLTSTSRLNYSTRYTTLSYCWGTSTQSMAIQFRNSSLQSLVDGCAIETLPSTIREAIHFTQRIRVRYMWVDSLRIIQDSDVDKAREIEAMSDIYQGNYLTICALAAESMNGGLYSQRNPLLYSSMPLRKTIDGETAVISSIASGS
;
A
#
# COMPACT_ATOMS: atom_id res chain seq x y z
N MET A 1 -1.64 38.54 -4.26
CA MET A 1 -2.41 37.30 -4.49
C MET A 1 -2.64 36.65 -3.13
N GLY A 2 -3.90 36.60 -2.68
CA GLY A 2 -4.25 36.15 -1.34
C GLY A 2 -4.09 34.64 -1.17
N PHE A 3 -3.25 34.22 -0.24
CA PHE A 3 -3.18 32.84 0.20
C PHE A 3 -4.43 32.55 1.02
N ARG A 4 -5.35 31.76 0.46
CA ARG A 4 -6.41 31.13 1.25
C ARG A 4 -5.73 30.15 2.20
N SER A 5 -5.79 30.44 3.50
CA SER A 5 -5.44 29.48 4.53
C SER A 5 -6.27 28.22 4.30
N ARG A 6 -5.60 27.08 4.10
CA ARG A 6 -6.27 25.78 4.11
C ARG A 6 -6.92 25.65 5.49
N PRO A 7 -8.25 25.44 5.59
CA PRO A 7 -8.85 25.17 6.88
C PRO A 7 -8.17 23.93 7.46
N ALA A 8 -7.78 24.02 8.73
CA ALA A 8 -7.25 22.90 9.49
C ALA A 8 -8.33 21.80 9.48
N THR A 9 -8.19 20.88 8.53
CA THR A 9 -9.05 19.71 8.48
C THR A 9 -8.73 18.97 9.76
N VAL A 10 -9.72 18.75 10.62
CA VAL A 10 -9.58 17.92 11.82
C VAL A 10 -9.04 16.58 11.35
N TYR A 11 -7.73 16.39 11.51
CA TYR A 11 -7.09 15.16 11.09
C TYR A 11 -7.66 14.07 11.99
N SER A 12 -8.15 13.00 11.36
CA SER A 12 -8.63 11.85 12.11
C SER A 12 -7.54 11.35 13.06
N ILE A 13 -7.93 11.07 14.31
CA ILE A 13 -7.08 10.43 15.31
C ILE A 13 -6.69 9.00 14.94
N SER A 14 -7.31 8.41 13.92
CA SER A 14 -6.92 7.10 13.36
C SER A 14 -6.51 7.22 11.90
N THR A 15 -5.44 6.53 11.52
CA THR A 15 -5.08 6.37 10.11
C THR A 15 -6.03 5.44 9.36
N ASP A 16 -6.93 4.73 10.05
CA ASP A 16 -8.00 3.91 9.42
C ASP A 16 -9.27 4.70 9.04
N SER A 17 -9.16 6.01 8.86
CA SER A 17 -10.34 6.85 8.70
C SER A 17 -10.98 6.79 7.31
N LEU A 18 -12.29 7.00 7.25
CA LEU A 18 -12.99 7.22 5.99
C LEU A 18 -12.44 8.45 5.25
N SER A 19 -12.00 9.47 6.00
CA SER A 19 -11.36 10.66 5.44
C SER A 19 -10.08 10.33 4.69
N LEU A 20 -9.26 9.38 5.18
CA LEU A 20 -8.08 8.90 4.46
C LEU A 20 -8.48 8.27 3.12
N VAL A 21 -9.44 7.34 3.14
CA VAL A 21 -9.89 6.67 1.91
C VAL A 21 -10.45 7.66 0.89
N LYS A 22 -11.28 8.60 1.34
CA LYS A 22 -11.83 9.66 0.47
C LYS A 22 -10.71 10.53 -0.11
N HIS A 23 -9.68 10.83 0.69
CA HIS A 23 -8.53 11.60 0.22
C HIS A 23 -7.72 10.80 -0.81
N THR A 24 -7.42 9.53 -0.55
CA THR A 24 -6.73 8.64 -1.49
C THR A 24 -7.48 8.54 -2.81
N LEU A 25 -8.79 8.30 -2.78
CA LEU A 25 -9.61 8.23 -3.99
C LEU A 25 -9.58 9.54 -4.79
N ARG A 26 -9.58 10.69 -4.11
CA ARG A 26 -9.45 11.99 -4.78
C ARG A 26 -8.10 12.13 -5.49
N LEU A 27 -7.00 11.80 -4.81
CA LEU A 27 -5.66 11.86 -5.39
C LEU A 27 -5.50 10.91 -6.59
N LEU A 28 -6.07 9.71 -6.49
CA LEU A 28 -6.08 8.74 -7.59
C LEU A 28 -6.86 9.29 -8.79
N ASN A 29 -8.06 9.86 -8.57
CA ASN A 29 -8.84 10.47 -9.64
C ASN A 29 -8.10 11.67 -10.28
N GLU A 30 -7.42 12.49 -9.49
CA GLU A 30 -6.60 13.60 -9.99
C GLU A 30 -5.42 13.10 -10.85
N CYS A 31 -4.71 12.05 -10.41
CA CYS A 31 -3.62 11.45 -11.18
C CYS A 31 -4.13 10.86 -12.50
N GLU A 32 -5.26 10.14 -12.49
CA GLU A 32 -5.86 9.61 -13.72
C GLU A 32 -6.39 10.71 -14.66
N ALA A 33 -6.86 11.84 -14.14
CA ALA A 33 -7.39 12.93 -14.98
C ALA A 33 -6.27 13.82 -15.55
N CYS A 34 -5.27 14.16 -14.74
CA CYS A 34 -4.34 15.25 -15.00
C CYS A 34 -2.92 14.82 -15.38
N HIS A 35 -2.51 13.58 -15.09
CA HIS A 35 -1.13 13.14 -15.31
C HIS A 35 -1.05 12.12 -16.46
N GLU A 36 -0.55 12.54 -17.61
CA GLU A 36 -0.36 11.66 -18.78
C GLU A 36 0.54 10.45 -18.47
N GLN A 37 1.55 10.64 -17.61
CA GLN A 37 2.44 9.58 -17.15
C GLN A 37 1.73 8.55 -16.25
N CYS A 38 0.67 8.96 -15.53
CA CYS A 38 -0.16 8.04 -14.73
C CYS A 38 -1.15 7.24 -15.60
N LYS A 39 -1.64 7.82 -16.70
CA LYS A 39 -2.66 7.20 -17.57
C LYS A 39 -2.13 6.00 -18.35
N ASN A 40 -0.87 6.08 -18.76
CA ASN A 40 -0.21 5.05 -19.56
C ASN A 40 1.04 4.54 -18.85
N PRO A 41 0.89 3.73 -17.77
CA PRO A 41 2.05 3.11 -17.15
C PRO A 41 2.76 2.23 -18.20
N LYS A 42 4.02 2.57 -18.50
CA LYS A 42 4.86 1.89 -19.50
C LYS A 42 5.31 0.48 -19.09
N SER A 43 4.56 -0.19 -18.21
CA SER A 43 4.92 -1.52 -17.76
C SER A 43 4.68 -2.52 -18.89
N SER A 44 5.77 -3.11 -19.38
CA SER A 44 5.76 -4.19 -20.38
C SER A 44 5.45 -5.55 -19.76
N ALA A 45 5.51 -5.67 -18.43
CA ALA A 45 5.43 -6.94 -17.72
C ALA A 45 4.44 -6.87 -16.55
N GLN A 46 3.39 -7.70 -16.61
CA GLN A 46 2.56 -7.99 -15.45
C GLN A 46 3.23 -9.04 -14.56
N PRO A 47 3.04 -9.01 -13.23
CA PRO A 47 3.47 -10.11 -12.36
C PRO A 47 2.87 -11.42 -12.87
N THR A 48 3.51 -12.58 -12.68
CA THR A 48 2.94 -13.86 -13.16
C THR A 48 1.63 -14.20 -12.44
N ARG A 49 1.48 -13.69 -11.21
CA ARG A 49 0.40 -14.05 -10.27
C ARG A 49 -0.03 -12.84 -9.43
N LEU A 50 -1.33 -12.74 -9.19
CA LEU A 50 -1.96 -11.76 -8.30
C LEU A 50 -2.83 -12.45 -7.24
N LEU A 51 -3.10 -11.76 -6.14
CA LEU A 51 -4.06 -12.15 -5.11
C LEU A 51 -5.40 -11.51 -5.45
N LYS A 52 -6.34 -12.33 -5.94
CA LYS A 52 -7.72 -11.93 -6.15
C LYS A 52 -8.45 -11.91 -4.82
N ILE A 53 -8.95 -10.75 -4.45
CA ILE A 53 -9.73 -10.52 -3.24
C ILE A 53 -11.19 -10.73 -3.59
N ASP A 54 -11.79 -11.77 -3.02
CA ASP A 54 -13.20 -12.08 -3.20
C ASP A 54 -14.09 -11.33 -2.20
N ARG A 55 -15.37 -11.15 -2.55
CA ARG A 55 -16.39 -10.60 -1.66
C ARG A 55 -16.72 -11.55 -0.51
N GLY A 56 -16.49 -12.86 -0.67
CA GLY A 56 -16.69 -13.88 0.36
C GLY A 56 -15.61 -13.94 1.45
N GLY A 57 -14.76 -12.91 1.59
CA GLY A 57 -13.72 -12.88 2.62
C GLY A 57 -12.53 -13.80 2.34
N LYS A 58 -12.38 -14.27 1.10
CA LYS A 58 -11.26 -15.14 0.69
C LYS A 58 -10.31 -14.41 -0.25
N ALA A 59 -9.04 -14.77 -0.16
CA ALA A 59 -7.98 -14.29 -1.04
C ALA A 59 -7.41 -15.48 -1.84
N LYS A 60 -7.45 -15.37 -3.17
CA LYS A 60 -7.13 -16.48 -4.09
C LYS A 60 -5.96 -16.14 -4.99
N LEU A 61 -5.08 -17.10 -5.21
CA LEU A 61 -4.06 -17.03 -6.26
C LEU A 61 -4.74 -17.01 -7.63
N THR A 62 -4.35 -16.07 -8.48
CA THR A 62 -4.85 -15.95 -9.85
C THR A 62 -3.68 -15.66 -10.76
N SER A 63 -3.52 -16.47 -11.81
CA SER A 63 -2.54 -16.19 -12.87
C SER A 63 -2.98 -14.98 -13.68
N THR A 64 -2.05 -14.07 -13.95
CA THR A 64 -2.28 -12.86 -14.76
C THR A 64 -2.45 -13.15 -16.24
N SER A 65 -2.00 -14.31 -16.72
CA SER A 65 -2.28 -14.80 -18.09
C SER A 65 -3.77 -14.81 -18.45
N ARG A 66 -4.66 -14.84 -17.45
CA ARG A 66 -6.12 -14.81 -17.62
C ARG A 66 -6.74 -13.42 -17.41
N LEU A 67 -5.93 -12.39 -17.20
CA LEU A 67 -6.34 -11.03 -16.88
C LEU A 67 -6.02 -10.08 -18.06
N ASN A 68 -6.74 -8.96 -18.11
CA ASN A 68 -6.44 -7.90 -19.08
C ASN A 68 -5.21 -7.11 -18.62
N TYR A 69 -4.39 -6.62 -19.55
CA TYR A 69 -3.25 -5.74 -19.26
C TYR A 69 -3.61 -4.50 -18.43
N SER A 70 -4.83 -3.97 -18.60
CA SER A 70 -5.40 -2.85 -17.83
C SER A 70 -5.92 -3.21 -16.45
N THR A 71 -5.75 -4.47 -16.00
CA THR A 71 -6.24 -4.90 -14.68
C THR A 71 -5.49 -4.17 -13.57
N ARG A 72 -6.19 -3.29 -12.86
CA ARG A 72 -5.65 -2.59 -11.69
C ARG A 72 -5.37 -3.56 -10.55
N TYR A 73 -4.17 -3.44 -9.97
CA TYR A 73 -3.78 -4.12 -8.74
C TYR A 73 -3.02 -3.17 -7.83
N THR A 74 -3.10 -3.41 -6.53
CA THR A 74 -2.25 -2.73 -5.53
C THR A 74 -1.00 -3.57 -5.25
N THR A 75 0.08 -2.94 -4.80
CA THR A 75 1.22 -3.67 -4.19
C THR A 75 1.33 -3.33 -2.71
N LEU A 76 1.95 -4.21 -1.93
CA LEU A 76 2.25 -3.98 -0.53
C LEU A 76 3.76 -3.97 -0.30
N SER A 77 4.27 -2.86 0.23
CA SER A 77 5.64 -2.72 0.72
C SER A 77 5.63 -2.71 2.25
N TYR A 78 6.33 -3.67 2.86
CA TYR A 78 6.28 -3.93 4.30
C TYR A 78 7.50 -4.74 4.75
N CYS A 79 7.79 -4.70 6.05
CA CYS A 79 8.80 -5.56 6.66
C CYS A 79 8.19 -6.94 6.94
N TRP A 80 8.86 -8.02 6.52
CA TRP A 80 8.39 -9.38 6.83
C TRP A 80 8.57 -9.71 8.32
N GLY A 81 9.61 -9.15 8.95
CA GLY A 81 10.06 -9.47 10.30
C GLY A 81 10.92 -10.74 10.34
N THR A 82 11.57 -10.99 11.47
CA THR A 82 12.54 -12.10 11.68
C THR A 82 11.95 -13.32 12.39
N SER A 83 10.65 -13.32 12.69
CA SER A 83 10.01 -14.36 13.49
C SER A 83 9.72 -15.66 12.71
N THR A 84 9.61 -16.79 13.40
CA THR A 84 9.19 -18.08 12.82
C THR A 84 7.81 -18.01 12.15
N GLN A 85 6.91 -17.14 12.64
CA GLN A 85 5.61 -16.89 12.01
C GLN A 85 5.75 -16.23 10.63
N SER A 86 6.75 -15.35 10.46
CA SER A 86 7.08 -14.74 9.16
C SER A 86 7.48 -15.79 8.12
N MET A 87 8.03 -16.93 8.56
CA MET A 87 8.34 -18.06 7.69
C MET A 87 7.12 -18.94 7.39
N ALA A 88 6.08 -18.95 8.22
CA ALA A 88 4.90 -19.79 8.02
C ALA A 88 4.00 -19.26 6.89
N ILE A 89 3.97 -17.95 6.67
CA ILE A 89 3.11 -17.28 5.70
C ILE A 89 3.93 -16.94 4.45
N GLN A 90 4.50 -18.00 3.89
CA GLN A 90 5.27 -17.98 2.65
C GLN A 90 4.58 -18.86 1.64
N PHE A 91 4.47 -18.38 0.41
CA PHE A 91 4.03 -19.19 -0.72
C PHE A 91 5.12 -20.22 -1.01
N ARG A 92 4.84 -21.46 -0.60
CA ARG A 92 5.66 -22.63 -0.91
C ARG A 92 4.89 -23.57 -1.82
N ASN A 93 5.58 -24.46 -2.51
CA ASN A 93 4.93 -25.50 -3.33
C ASN A 93 3.90 -26.31 -2.53
N SER A 94 4.19 -26.63 -1.26
CA SER A 94 3.26 -27.33 -0.37
C SER A 94 1.97 -26.55 -0.04
N SER A 95 2.02 -25.22 -0.07
CA SER A 95 0.88 -24.33 0.18
C SER A 95 0.15 -23.92 -1.09
N LEU A 96 0.58 -24.42 -2.26
CA LEU A 96 0.09 -23.96 -3.55
C LEU A 96 -1.39 -24.23 -3.74
N GLN A 97 -1.83 -25.44 -3.45
CA GLN A 97 -3.24 -25.82 -3.59
C GLN A 97 -4.13 -24.98 -2.67
N SER A 98 -3.72 -24.77 -1.41
CA SER A 98 -4.46 -23.94 -0.44
C SER A 98 -4.62 -22.49 -0.91
N LEU A 99 -3.58 -21.90 -1.52
CA LEU A 99 -3.64 -20.54 -2.05
C LEU A 99 -4.43 -20.43 -3.36
N VAL A 100 -4.44 -21.49 -4.18
CA VAL A 100 -5.30 -21.60 -5.37
C VAL A 100 -6.78 -21.70 -4.97
N ASP A 101 -7.10 -22.56 -4.00
CA ASP A 101 -8.46 -22.77 -3.50
C ASP A 101 -8.97 -21.53 -2.74
N GLY A 102 -8.03 -20.82 -2.11
CA GLY A 102 -8.21 -19.56 -1.42
C GLY A 102 -8.10 -19.69 0.08
N CYS A 103 -7.34 -18.79 0.69
CA CYS A 103 -7.28 -18.66 2.14
C CYS A 103 -8.31 -17.64 2.65
N ALA A 104 -8.74 -17.80 3.89
CA ALA A 104 -9.55 -16.79 4.57
C ALA A 104 -8.68 -15.56 4.85
N ILE A 105 -9.17 -14.36 4.53
CA ILE A 105 -8.45 -13.11 4.76
C ILE A 105 -8.11 -12.94 6.26
N GLU A 106 -9.00 -13.40 7.13
CA GLU A 106 -8.84 -13.30 8.58
C GLU A 106 -7.65 -14.09 9.13
N THR A 107 -7.21 -15.15 8.44
CA THR A 107 -6.05 -15.95 8.85
C THR A 107 -4.71 -15.34 8.41
N LEU A 108 -4.74 -14.23 7.66
CA LEU A 108 -3.53 -13.54 7.21
C LEU A 108 -2.97 -12.63 8.32
N PRO A 109 -1.67 -12.30 8.27
CA PRO A 109 -1.04 -11.35 9.17
C PRO A 109 -1.75 -9.99 9.12
N SER A 110 -1.75 -9.27 10.24
CA SER A 110 -2.48 -7.99 10.36
C SER A 110 -2.10 -6.99 9.27
N THR A 111 -0.81 -6.83 8.94
CA THR A 111 -0.36 -5.91 7.90
C THR A 111 -0.94 -6.27 6.52
N ILE A 112 -0.93 -7.55 6.16
CA ILE A 112 -1.47 -8.03 4.88
C ILE A 112 -2.99 -7.92 4.86
N ARG A 113 -3.65 -8.34 5.94
CA ARG A 113 -5.11 -8.28 6.11
C ARG A 113 -5.63 -6.86 6.00
N GLU A 114 -5.03 -5.92 6.73
CA GLU A 114 -5.41 -4.51 6.70
C GLU A 114 -5.14 -3.87 5.33
N ALA A 115 -4.05 -4.24 4.66
CA ALA A 115 -3.79 -3.80 3.29
C ALA A 115 -4.85 -4.33 2.30
N ILE A 116 -5.30 -5.58 2.46
CA ILE A 116 -6.40 -6.17 1.68
C ILE A 116 -7.70 -5.38 1.90
N HIS A 117 -8.05 -5.08 3.15
CA HIS A 117 -9.23 -4.27 3.46
C HIS A 117 -9.15 -2.87 2.87
N PHE A 118 -7.98 -2.22 2.94
CA PHE A 118 -7.77 -0.93 2.29
C PHE A 118 -7.97 -1.01 0.78
N THR A 119 -7.43 -2.06 0.14
CA THR A 119 -7.56 -2.32 -1.29
C THR A 119 -9.03 -2.49 -1.70
N GLN A 120 -9.83 -3.21 -0.90
CA GLN A 120 -11.27 -3.32 -1.11
C GLN A 120 -11.98 -1.96 -0.98
N ARG A 121 -11.59 -1.13 -0.01
CA ARG A 121 -12.18 0.21 0.23
C ARG A 121 -11.94 1.18 -0.92
N ILE A 122 -10.83 1.04 -1.65
CA ILE A 122 -10.57 1.78 -2.89
C ILE A 122 -11.09 1.09 -4.16
N ARG A 123 -11.90 0.02 -4.01
CA ARG A 123 -12.56 -0.73 -5.10
C ARG A 123 -11.61 -1.46 -6.06
N VAL A 124 -10.42 -1.82 -5.58
CA VAL A 124 -9.49 -2.67 -6.31
C VAL A 124 -9.65 -4.12 -5.83
N ARG A 125 -9.54 -5.08 -6.75
CA ARG A 125 -9.79 -6.51 -6.46
C ARG A 125 -8.54 -7.38 -6.49
N TYR A 126 -7.41 -6.82 -6.88
CA TYR A 126 -6.16 -7.55 -7.04
C TYR A 126 -5.07 -6.88 -6.23
N MET A 127 -4.26 -7.67 -5.56
CA MET A 127 -3.09 -7.21 -4.83
C MET A 127 -1.90 -8.10 -5.16
N TRP A 128 -0.71 -7.52 -5.18
CA TRP A 128 0.55 -8.25 -5.18
C TRP A 128 1.23 -8.09 -3.82
N VAL A 129 1.62 -9.23 -3.24
CA VAL A 129 2.37 -9.32 -1.98
C VAL A 129 3.48 -10.36 -2.19
N ASP A 130 4.73 -9.92 -2.08
CA ASP A 130 5.94 -10.72 -2.36
C ASP A 130 5.92 -12.12 -1.72
N SER A 131 5.69 -12.21 -0.40
CA SER A 131 5.68 -13.43 0.39
C SER A 131 4.61 -14.42 -0.04
N LEU A 132 3.52 -13.92 -0.64
CA LEU A 132 2.39 -14.73 -1.08
C LEU A 132 2.41 -15.03 -2.57
N ARG A 133 3.19 -14.31 -3.40
CA ARG A 133 3.17 -14.41 -4.87
C ARG A 133 4.43 -15.06 -5.46
N ILE A 134 5.53 -15.08 -4.70
CA ILE A 134 6.80 -15.70 -5.09
C ILE A 134 6.92 -17.04 -4.38
N ILE A 135 7.22 -18.11 -5.13
CA ILE A 135 7.44 -19.45 -4.57
C ILE A 135 8.79 -19.44 -3.83
N GLN A 136 8.76 -19.32 -2.51
CA GLN A 136 9.95 -19.03 -1.69
C GLN A 136 10.98 -20.19 -1.70
N ASP A 137 10.51 -21.42 -1.91
CA ASP A 137 11.32 -22.63 -2.03
C ASP A 137 11.78 -22.93 -3.48
N SER A 138 11.53 -22.03 -4.43
CA SER A 138 11.99 -22.15 -5.81
C SER A 138 12.93 -21.01 -6.18
N ASP A 139 14.23 -21.30 -6.32
CA ASP A 139 15.21 -20.29 -6.72
C ASP A 139 14.94 -19.73 -8.12
N VAL A 140 14.42 -20.57 -9.02
CA VAL A 140 14.05 -20.16 -10.38
C VAL A 140 12.87 -19.16 -10.37
N ASP A 141 11.84 -19.43 -9.57
CA ASP A 141 10.67 -18.54 -9.48
C ASP A 141 11.02 -17.24 -8.74
N LYS A 142 11.82 -17.32 -7.67
CA LYS A 142 12.36 -16.15 -6.97
C LYS A 142 13.15 -15.26 -7.91
N ALA A 143 14.11 -15.80 -8.65
CA ALA A 143 14.93 -15.01 -9.57
C ALA A 143 14.08 -14.27 -10.60
N ARG A 144 13.11 -14.96 -11.20
CA ARG A 144 12.19 -14.38 -12.19
C ARG A 144 11.33 -13.25 -11.60
N GLU A 145 10.70 -13.47 -10.46
CA GLU A 145 9.80 -12.46 -9.87
C GLU A 145 10.56 -11.27 -9.28
N ILE A 146 11.78 -11.50 -8.76
CA ILE A 146 12.66 -10.43 -8.27
C ILE A 146 13.15 -9.57 -9.44
N GLU A 147 13.55 -10.19 -10.56
CA GLU A 147 13.94 -9.45 -11.77
C GLU A 147 12.80 -8.56 -12.28
N ALA A 148 11.56 -9.07 -12.26
CA ALA A 148 10.37 -8.32 -12.65
C ALA A 148 9.86 -7.32 -11.60
N MET A 149 10.45 -7.27 -10.40
CA MET A 149 9.88 -6.52 -9.27
C MET A 149 9.77 -5.01 -9.57
N SER A 150 10.75 -4.44 -10.27
CA SER A 150 10.69 -3.03 -10.72
C SER A 150 9.45 -2.77 -11.58
N ASP A 151 9.20 -3.63 -12.57
CA ASP A 151 8.06 -3.49 -13.48
C ASP A 151 6.72 -3.74 -12.78
N ILE A 152 6.69 -4.66 -11.81
CA ILE A 152 5.52 -4.94 -10.97
C ILE A 152 5.14 -3.73 -10.12
N TYR A 153 6.12 -3.06 -9.50
CA TYR A 153 5.85 -1.85 -8.73
C TYR A 153 5.54 -0.65 -9.62
N GLN A 154 6.16 -0.55 -10.80
CA GLN A 154 5.89 0.53 -11.76
C GLN A 154 4.51 0.40 -12.42
N GLY A 155 4.05 -0.82 -12.68
CA GLY A 155 2.76 -1.11 -13.33
C GLY A 155 1.55 -1.14 -12.38
N ASN A 156 1.74 -0.88 -11.09
CA ASN A 156 0.66 -0.95 -10.13
C ASN A 156 -0.27 0.27 -10.21
N TYR A 157 -1.43 0.14 -9.57
CA TYR A 157 -2.36 1.27 -9.39
C TYR A 157 -2.01 2.11 -8.16
N LEU A 158 -1.55 1.45 -7.09
CA LEU A 158 -1.17 2.07 -5.84
C LEU A 158 -0.27 1.12 -5.05
N THR A 159 0.85 1.63 -4.54
CA THR A 159 1.63 0.96 -3.49
C THR A 159 1.10 1.36 -2.11
N ILE A 160 0.77 0.37 -1.29
CA ILE A 160 0.49 0.56 0.14
C ILE A 160 1.81 0.30 0.88
N CYS A 161 2.25 1.25 1.70
CA CYS A 161 3.50 1.14 2.46
C CYS A 161 3.21 1.07 3.97
N ALA A 162 3.55 -0.05 4.61
CA ALA A 162 3.42 -0.24 6.05
C ALA A 162 4.68 0.23 6.81
N LEU A 163 4.93 1.55 6.77
CA LEU A 163 6.20 2.14 7.22
C LEU A 163 6.46 2.04 8.74
N ALA A 164 5.40 1.98 9.55
CA ALA A 164 5.51 1.92 11.01
C ALA A 164 5.57 0.48 11.54
N ALA A 165 5.40 -0.52 10.68
CA ALA A 165 5.37 -1.92 11.06
C ALA A 165 6.75 -2.57 10.88
N GLU A 166 7.29 -3.12 11.96
CA GLU A 166 8.57 -3.84 11.93
C GLU A 166 8.42 -5.30 11.43
N SER A 167 7.18 -5.77 11.28
CA SER A 167 6.87 -7.11 10.78
C SER A 167 5.49 -7.17 10.09
N MET A 168 5.18 -8.31 9.49
CA MET A 168 3.87 -8.59 8.89
C MET A 168 2.71 -8.59 9.90
N ASN A 169 3.02 -8.63 11.21
CA ASN A 169 2.04 -8.55 12.29
C ASN A 169 1.92 -7.16 12.92
N GLY A 170 2.64 -6.15 12.41
CA GLY A 170 2.60 -4.78 12.95
C GLY A 170 1.33 -4.00 12.62
N GLY A 171 0.61 -4.37 11.55
CA GLY A 171 -0.56 -3.64 11.08
C GLY A 171 -0.22 -2.44 10.19
N LEU A 172 -1.22 -1.93 9.49
CA LEU A 172 -1.14 -0.73 8.64
C LEU A 172 -1.59 0.53 9.40
N TYR A 173 -2.49 0.38 10.37
CA TYR A 173 -3.12 1.51 11.03
C TYR A 173 -2.56 1.78 12.43
N SER A 174 -2.58 3.06 12.81
CA SER A 174 -2.16 3.52 14.13
C SER A 174 -3.07 4.66 14.61
N GLN A 175 -3.19 4.76 15.92
CA GLN A 175 -3.82 5.91 16.55
C GLN A 175 -2.82 7.06 16.65
N ARG A 176 -3.19 8.19 16.09
CA ARG A 176 -2.49 9.47 16.22
C ARG A 176 -2.93 10.12 17.50
N ASN A 177 -2.03 10.20 18.46
CA ASN A 177 -2.18 11.12 19.58
C ASN A 177 -1.57 12.48 19.17
N PRO A 178 -2.37 13.51 18.87
CA PRO A 178 -1.86 14.81 18.46
C PRO A 178 -0.97 15.48 19.51
N LEU A 179 -1.05 15.05 20.78
CA LEU A 179 -0.20 15.58 21.87
C LEU A 179 1.21 14.96 21.90
N LEU A 180 1.44 13.84 21.21
CA LEU A 180 2.76 13.20 21.14
C LEU A 180 3.62 13.70 19.99
N TYR A 181 3.04 14.44 19.05
CA TYR A 181 3.78 15.08 17.98
C TYR A 181 4.17 16.48 18.44
N SER A 182 5.47 16.73 18.60
CA SER A 182 5.95 18.11 18.72
C SER A 182 5.60 18.86 17.43
N SER A 183 5.19 20.13 17.57
CA SER A 183 5.01 20.99 16.41
C SER A 183 6.34 21.04 15.65
N MET A 184 6.38 20.44 14.46
CA MET A 184 7.58 20.52 13.63
C MET A 184 7.64 21.94 13.08
N PRO A 185 8.65 22.75 13.44
CA PRO A 185 8.74 24.11 12.97
C PRO A 185 8.96 24.08 11.46
N LEU A 186 8.01 24.61 10.70
CA LEU A 186 8.17 24.79 9.26
C LEU A 186 9.31 25.77 9.05
N ARG A 187 10.39 25.35 8.37
CA ARG A 187 11.48 26.25 8.01
C ARG A 187 11.34 26.67 6.56
N LYS A 188 11.57 27.95 6.28
CA LYS A 188 11.62 28.49 4.94
C LYS A 188 12.95 29.18 4.74
N THR A 189 13.63 28.82 3.66
CA THR A 189 14.84 29.50 3.23
C THR A 189 14.48 30.51 2.15
N ILE A 190 14.86 31.78 2.35
CA ILE A 190 14.72 32.85 1.36
C ILE A 190 16.10 33.51 1.25
N ASP A 191 16.64 33.61 0.03
CA ASP A 191 17.93 34.25 -0.26
C ASP A 191 19.10 33.77 0.60
N GLY A 192 19.13 32.48 0.92
CA GLY A 192 20.19 31.85 1.72
C GLY A 192 19.96 31.89 3.24
N GLU A 193 18.98 32.64 3.71
CA GLU A 193 18.62 32.70 5.14
C GLU A 193 17.44 31.78 5.45
N THR A 194 17.58 30.92 6.47
CA THR A 194 16.55 29.97 6.89
C THR A 194 15.81 30.50 8.12
N ALA A 195 14.53 30.83 7.97
CA ALA A 195 13.64 31.26 9.03
C ALA A 195 12.65 30.16 9.45
N VAL A 196 12.35 30.06 10.75
CA VAL A 196 11.26 29.23 11.27
C VAL A 196 9.94 30.00 11.10
N ILE A 197 9.03 29.46 10.30
CA ILE A 197 7.64 29.88 10.21
C ILE A 197 6.91 29.31 11.44
N SER A 198 6.85 30.09 12.51
CA SER A 198 5.93 29.81 13.62
C SER A 198 4.49 30.12 13.16
N SER A 199 3.60 29.14 13.22
CA SER A 199 2.19 29.36 12.95
C SER A 199 1.52 30.00 14.18
N ILE A 200 1.10 31.26 14.01
CA ILE A 200 0.00 31.94 14.69
C ILE A 200 0.17 32.18 16.20
N ALA A 201 0.44 33.44 16.52
CA ALA A 201 0.18 34.05 17.81
C ALA A 201 -1.28 33.83 18.23
N SER A 202 -1.48 33.22 19.39
CA SER A 202 -2.69 33.38 20.18
C SER A 202 -2.75 34.82 20.68
N GLY A 203 -3.38 35.71 19.91
CA GLY A 203 -3.74 37.05 20.36
C GLY A 203 -4.85 36.94 21.39
N SER A 204 -4.55 37.39 22.61
CA SER A 204 -5.53 37.91 23.57
C SER A 204 -5.70 39.40 23.34
#